data_AF-A0A9P6HA65-F1
#
_entry.id   AF-A0A9P6HA65-F1
#
_cell.length_a   1.000
_cell.length_b   1.000
_cell.length_c   1.000
_cell.angle_alpha   90.00
_cell.angle_beta   90.00
_cell.angle_gamma   90.00
#
_symmetry.space_group_name_H-M   'P 1'
#
loop_
_entity.id
_entity.type
_entity.pdbx_description
1 polymer ?
#
loop_
_entity_poly.entity_id
_entity_poly.type
_entity_poly.pdbx_seq_one_letter_code
_entity_poly.pdbx_strand_id
1 'polypeptide(L)'
;MQEKPELPHYPREPSPVPTLVIDEEQSVKVERAQKEGVKVRDYASGSTNPPVAEVYRYAVLDLANYDAYLRKRHLRPFVTRGLAISPTGGHGKVLRRLLDLGWITAEEQEKNFTKFDNNALQVYDNSPRAKYPWKALKNLQQPSPLDRRDNWTARFPPTPQDTLESSIFSSVTYTEEDENEHRRKRAKQEEARLAEMVVDSPKLQPLMKHARRQGLMRTKTMASLF
;
A
#
# COMPACT_ATOMS: atom_id res chain seq x y z
N MET A 1 -31.65 25.16 52.96
CA MET A 1 -30.53 24.27 52.62
C MET A 1 -31.03 22.85 52.86
N GLN A 2 -31.21 22.05 51.81
CA GLN A 2 -31.70 20.68 51.94
C GLN A 2 -30.49 19.74 52.08
N GLU A 3 -30.41 19.04 53.20
CA GLU A 3 -29.37 18.05 53.47
C GLU A 3 -29.56 16.86 52.53
N LYS A 4 -28.48 16.51 51.84
CA LYS A 4 -28.43 15.42 50.86
C LYS A 4 -28.34 14.10 51.64
N PRO A 5 -29.27 13.14 51.46
CA PRO A 5 -29.24 11.90 52.22
C PRO A 5 -27.97 11.10 51.88
N GLU A 6 -27.22 10.73 52.91
CA GLU A 6 -26.04 9.87 52.79
C GLU A 6 -26.46 8.47 52.36
N LEU A 7 -25.91 7.99 51.25
CA LEU A 7 -26.18 6.65 50.75
C LEU A 7 -25.46 5.61 51.63
N PRO A 8 -26.09 4.46 51.91
CA PRO A 8 -25.48 3.39 52.70
C PRO A 8 -24.20 2.88 52.03
N HIS A 9 -23.12 2.79 52.82
CA HIS A 9 -21.83 2.28 52.38
C HIS A 9 -21.90 0.75 52.27
N TYR A 10 -22.14 0.24 51.06
CA TYR A 10 -22.08 -1.20 50.82
C TYR A 10 -20.62 -1.67 50.79
N PRO A 11 -20.25 -2.72 51.54
CA PRO A 11 -18.94 -3.33 51.42
C PRO A 11 -18.76 -3.80 49.96
N ARG A 12 -17.71 -3.30 49.29
CA ARG A 12 -17.36 -3.77 47.95
C ARG A 12 -16.96 -5.25 48.05
N GLU A 13 -17.58 -6.09 47.24
CA GLU A 13 -17.08 -7.44 47.02
C GLU A 13 -15.62 -7.37 46.54
N PRO A 14 -14.73 -8.23 47.05
CA PRO A 14 -13.35 -8.25 46.60
C PRO A 14 -13.30 -8.53 45.11
N SER A 15 -12.50 -7.75 44.38
CA SER A 15 -12.26 -7.97 42.95
C SER A 15 -11.84 -9.43 42.73
N PRO A 16 -12.39 -10.14 41.73
CA PRO A 16 -11.98 -11.50 41.43
C PRO A 16 -10.47 -11.56 41.20
N VAL A 17 -9.82 -12.52 41.87
CA VAL A 17 -8.38 -12.76 41.75
C VAL A 17 -8.06 -13.17 40.30
N PRO A 18 -6.97 -12.68 39.69
CA PRO A 18 -6.55 -13.10 38.36
C PRO A 18 -6.48 -14.63 38.29
N THR A 19 -7.42 -15.23 37.56
CA THR A 19 -7.46 -16.68 37.42
C THR A 19 -6.38 -17.06 36.40
N LEU A 20 -5.41 -17.87 36.81
CA LEU A 20 -4.45 -18.47 35.90
C LEU A 20 -5.21 -19.39 34.94
N VAL A 21 -5.37 -18.96 33.70
CA VAL A 21 -5.92 -19.82 32.64
C VAL A 21 -4.81 -20.77 32.21
N ILE A 22 -4.89 -22.02 32.65
CA ILE A 22 -4.02 -23.09 32.16
C ILE A 22 -4.59 -23.54 30.82
N ASP A 23 -4.00 -23.06 29.73
CA ASP A 23 -4.37 -23.52 28.41
C ASP A 23 -3.93 -24.98 28.22
N GLU A 24 -4.90 -25.89 28.23
CA GLU A 24 -4.65 -27.29 27.85
C GLU A 24 -4.09 -27.36 26.42
N GLU A 25 -3.22 -28.35 26.19
CA GLU A 25 -2.65 -28.63 24.87
C GLU A 25 -3.77 -28.88 23.84
N GLN A 26 -3.61 -28.36 22.62
CA GLN A 26 -4.65 -28.39 21.59
C GLN A 26 -5.10 -29.82 21.25
N SER A 27 -4.19 -30.80 21.31
CA SER A 27 -4.47 -32.22 21.13
C SER A 27 -5.54 -32.72 22.10
N VAL A 28 -5.41 -32.39 23.39
CA VAL A 28 -6.33 -32.81 24.45
C VAL A 28 -7.72 -32.18 24.28
N LYS A 29 -7.77 -30.91 23.87
CA LYS A 29 -9.02 -30.20 23.57
C LYS A 29 -9.78 -30.85 22.40
N VAL A 30 -9.06 -31.25 21.35
CA VAL A 30 -9.64 -31.95 20.18
C VAL A 30 -10.16 -33.33 20.57
N GLU A 31 -9.41 -34.10 21.34
CA GLU A 31 -9.85 -35.42 21.80
C GLU A 31 -11.10 -35.36 22.69
N ARG A 32 -11.18 -34.39 23.61
CA ARG A 32 -12.36 -34.19 24.46
C ARG A 32 -13.59 -33.85 23.61
N ALA A 33 -13.46 -32.92 22.66
CA ALA A 33 -14.54 -32.56 21.75
C ALA A 33 -15.01 -33.75 20.89
N GLN A 34 -14.09 -34.58 20.40
CA GLN A 34 -14.44 -35.79 19.64
C GLN A 34 -15.19 -36.81 20.50
N LYS A 35 -14.81 -37.00 21.78
CA LYS A 35 -15.52 -37.87 22.73
C LYS A 35 -16.95 -37.38 23.02
N GLU A 36 -17.17 -36.07 22.95
CA GLU A 36 -18.50 -35.45 23.05
C GLU A 36 -19.33 -35.54 21.76
N GLY A 37 -18.82 -36.23 20.73
CA GLY A 37 -19.49 -36.38 19.44
C GLY A 37 -19.38 -35.13 18.55
N VAL A 38 -18.59 -34.13 18.94
CA VAL A 38 -18.31 -32.96 18.10
C VAL A 38 -17.35 -33.40 17.00
N LYS A 39 -17.83 -33.36 15.76
CA LYS A 39 -17.01 -33.63 14.58
C LYS A 39 -16.05 -32.47 14.35
N VAL A 40 -14.88 -32.55 14.97
CA VAL A 40 -13.77 -31.63 14.70
C VAL A 40 -13.21 -31.94 13.32
N ARG A 41 -13.50 -31.06 12.35
CA ARG A 41 -12.85 -31.12 11.04
C ARG A 41 -11.53 -30.39 11.19
N ASP A 42 -10.43 -31.12 11.13
CA ASP A 42 -9.09 -30.55 11.17
C ASP A 42 -8.87 -29.67 9.93
N TYR A 43 -9.12 -28.37 10.06
CA TYR A 43 -8.77 -27.41 9.02
C TYR A 43 -7.30 -26.95 9.12
N ALA A 44 -6.57 -27.37 10.17
CA ALA A 44 -5.23 -26.89 10.48
C ALA A 44 -4.15 -27.97 10.66
N SER A 45 -4.52 -29.26 10.71
CA SER A 45 -3.56 -30.36 10.84
C SER A 45 -3.02 -30.74 9.46
N GLY A 46 -1.82 -30.25 9.13
CA GLY A 46 -0.99 -30.75 8.03
C GLY A 46 -1.62 -30.66 6.64
N SER A 47 -2.04 -29.47 6.19
CA SER A 47 -2.47 -29.33 4.79
C SER A 47 -1.32 -29.72 3.87
N THR A 48 -1.47 -30.83 3.16
CA THR A 48 -0.56 -31.30 2.10
C THR A 48 -0.61 -30.40 0.87
N ASN A 49 -1.57 -29.48 0.84
CA ASN A 49 -1.74 -28.52 -0.24
C ASN A 49 -0.55 -27.55 -0.25
N PRO A 50 0.05 -27.30 -1.43
CA PRO A 50 1.07 -26.28 -1.56
C PRO A 50 0.49 -24.92 -1.11
N PRO A 51 1.32 -24.05 -0.50
CA PRO A 51 0.86 -22.74 -0.04
C PRO A 51 0.30 -21.93 -1.21
N VAL A 52 -0.87 -21.32 -1.00
CA VAL A 52 -1.52 -20.49 -2.02
C VAL A 52 -0.74 -19.18 -2.16
N ALA A 53 -0.36 -18.84 -3.39
CA ALA A 53 0.41 -17.63 -3.66
C ALA A 53 -0.39 -16.37 -3.32
N GLU A 54 0.20 -15.50 -2.50
CA GLU A 54 -0.37 -14.20 -2.17
C GLU A 54 -0.35 -13.27 -3.40
N VAL A 55 -1.46 -12.59 -3.68
CA VAL A 55 -1.53 -11.61 -4.78
C VAL A 55 -1.10 -10.25 -4.26
N TYR A 56 -0.03 -9.69 -4.84
CA TYR A 56 0.47 -8.37 -4.50
C TYR A 56 -0.32 -7.28 -5.24
N ARG A 57 -1.36 -6.76 -4.59
CA ARG A 57 -2.33 -5.81 -5.18
C ARG A 57 -1.90 -4.34 -5.09
N TYR A 58 -1.09 -4.00 -4.09
CA TYR A 58 -0.83 -2.60 -3.71
C TYR A 58 0.57 -2.11 -4.10
N ALA A 59 1.18 -2.71 -5.12
CA ALA A 59 2.56 -2.39 -5.52
C ALA A 59 2.77 -0.90 -5.81
N VAL A 60 1.82 -0.22 -6.48
CA VAL A 60 1.93 1.22 -6.80
C VAL A 60 1.84 2.08 -5.54
N LEU A 61 0.99 1.68 -4.59
CA LEU A 61 0.87 2.36 -3.30
C LEU A 61 2.17 2.18 -2.49
N ASP A 62 2.69 0.97 -2.45
CA ASP A 62 3.93 0.65 -1.73
C ASP A 62 5.15 1.33 -2.36
N LEU A 63 5.17 1.50 -3.69
CA LEU A 63 6.17 2.30 -4.38
C LEU A 63 6.07 3.79 -4.01
N ALA A 64 4.87 4.37 -3.97
CA ALA A 64 4.68 5.76 -3.54
C ALA A 64 5.08 5.99 -2.08
N ASN A 65 4.82 5.00 -1.22
CA ASN A 65 5.28 4.97 0.18
C ASN A 65 6.81 4.93 0.25
N TYR A 66 7.45 4.07 -0.55
CA TYR A 66 8.90 4.01 -0.67
C TYR A 66 9.50 5.35 -1.12
N ASP A 67 8.91 5.99 -2.14
CA ASP A 67 9.37 7.29 -2.64
C ASP A 67 9.23 8.39 -1.57
N ALA A 68 8.14 8.38 -0.80
CA ALA A 68 7.97 9.28 0.34
C ALA A 68 9.05 9.04 1.42
N TYR A 69 9.40 7.78 1.70
CA TYR A 69 10.49 7.41 2.61
C TYR A 69 11.87 7.87 2.11
N LEU A 70 12.09 7.86 0.79
CA LEU A 70 13.31 8.39 0.20
C LEU A 70 13.42 9.91 0.26
N ARG A 71 12.30 10.62 0.11
CA ARG A 71 12.26 12.10 0.11
C ARG A 71 12.33 12.68 1.52
N LYS A 72 11.68 12.05 2.48
CA LYS A 72 11.62 12.50 3.89
C LYS A 72 12.77 11.95 4.73
N ARG A 73 14.00 11.99 4.21
CA ARG A 73 15.21 11.46 4.91
C ARG A 73 15.38 12.03 6.30
N HIS A 74 15.12 13.33 6.46
CA HIS A 74 15.22 14.04 7.74
C HIS A 74 14.25 13.52 8.80
N LEU A 75 13.15 12.86 8.41
CA LEU A 75 12.18 12.27 9.32
C LEU A 75 12.41 10.78 9.56
N ARG A 76 13.36 10.10 8.88
CA ARG A 76 13.61 8.66 9.06
C ARG A 76 13.78 8.22 10.52
N PRO A 77 14.44 8.98 11.41
CA PRO A 77 14.54 8.61 12.82
C PRO A 77 13.19 8.55 13.55
N PHE A 78 12.18 9.32 13.09
CA PHE A 78 10.87 9.50 13.72
C PHE A 78 9.73 8.76 12.99
N VAL A 79 9.87 8.55 11.68
CA VAL A 79 8.92 7.82 10.82
C VAL A 79 8.83 6.35 11.20
N THR A 80 9.82 5.86 11.95
CA THR A 80 9.83 4.57 12.63
C THR A 80 8.64 4.32 13.57
N ARG A 81 7.83 5.34 13.93
CA ARG A 81 6.74 5.19 14.90
C ARG A 81 5.31 5.32 14.37
N GLY A 82 5.06 5.69 13.10
CA GLY A 82 3.66 6.00 12.72
C GLY A 82 3.24 6.11 11.26
N LEU A 83 4.15 6.20 10.27
CA LEU A 83 3.74 5.89 8.90
C LEU A 83 3.79 4.37 8.73
N ALA A 84 2.85 3.79 7.99
CA ALA A 84 2.68 2.37 7.73
C ALA A 84 3.88 1.63 7.10
N ILE A 85 5.02 2.31 6.99
CA ILE A 85 6.36 1.79 6.77
C ILE A 85 7.00 1.61 8.16
N SER A 86 6.34 0.84 9.02
CA SER A 86 6.85 0.59 10.37
C SER A 86 8.08 -0.35 10.32
N PRO A 87 9.13 -0.09 11.12
CA PRO A 87 10.36 -0.89 11.22
C PRO A 87 10.14 -2.36 11.57
N THR A 88 9.01 -2.72 12.16
CA THR A 88 8.91 -3.96 12.95
C THR A 88 8.05 -5.08 12.34
N GLY A 89 7.74 -5.07 11.04
CA GLY A 89 7.20 -6.31 10.45
C GLY A 89 6.83 -6.35 8.96
N GLY A 90 6.66 -5.21 8.30
CA GLY A 90 6.24 -5.16 6.88
C GLY A 90 7.34 -4.78 5.89
N HIS A 91 8.42 -4.14 6.36
CA HIS A 91 9.38 -3.44 5.50
C HIS A 91 10.13 -4.37 4.53
N GLY A 92 10.75 -5.44 5.06
CA GLY A 92 11.53 -6.36 4.26
C GLY A 92 10.70 -7.07 3.19
N LYS A 93 9.45 -7.44 3.51
CA LYS A 93 8.52 -8.08 2.56
C LYS A 93 8.19 -7.17 1.38
N VAL A 94 7.86 -5.91 1.67
CA VAL A 94 7.52 -4.92 0.64
C VAL A 94 8.75 -4.58 -0.21
N LEU A 95 9.90 -4.30 0.42
CA LEU A 95 11.14 -4.04 -0.30
C LEU A 95 11.54 -5.20 -1.21
N ARG A 96 11.49 -6.44 -0.69
CA ARG A 96 11.81 -7.64 -1.48
C ARG A 96 10.90 -7.74 -2.69
N ARG A 97 9.59 -7.54 -2.53
CA ARG A 97 8.64 -7.56 -3.65
C ARG A 97 8.90 -6.45 -4.68
N LEU A 98 9.22 -5.24 -4.25
CA LEU A 98 9.53 -4.14 -5.17
C LEU A 98 10.84 -4.40 -5.93
N LEU A 99 11.83 -5.03 -5.30
CA LEU A 99 13.06 -5.49 -5.96
C LEU A 99 12.79 -6.62 -6.94
N ASP A 100 12.02 -7.63 -6.54
CA ASP A 100 11.66 -8.77 -7.40
C ASP A 100 10.81 -8.33 -8.61
N LEU A 101 10.00 -7.27 -8.47
CA LEU A 101 9.29 -6.63 -9.58
C LEU A 101 10.21 -5.78 -10.49
N GLY A 102 11.45 -5.50 -10.08
CA GLY A 102 12.36 -4.59 -10.79
C GLY A 102 11.96 -3.11 -10.69
N TRP A 103 11.09 -2.75 -9.75
CA TRP A 103 10.61 -1.37 -9.58
C TRP A 103 11.56 -0.51 -8.77
N ILE A 104 12.41 -1.15 -7.97
CA ILE A 104 13.60 -0.56 -7.36
C ILE A 104 14.80 -1.17 -8.07
N THR A 105 15.70 -0.33 -8.58
CA THR A 105 16.92 -0.81 -9.27
C THR A 105 18.01 -1.19 -8.26
N ALA A 106 18.97 -2.02 -8.68
CA ALA A 106 20.13 -2.33 -7.85
C ALA A 106 20.94 -1.06 -7.49
N GLU A 107 21.01 -0.10 -8.40
CA GLU A 107 21.64 1.21 -8.16
C GLU A 107 20.89 2.02 -7.09
N GLU A 108 19.55 2.07 -7.16
CA GLU A 108 18.73 2.71 -6.13
C GLU A 108 18.92 2.02 -4.78
N GLN A 109 19.02 0.69 -4.75
CA GLN A 109 19.29 -0.08 -3.55
C GLN A 109 20.63 0.31 -2.93
N GLU A 110 21.71 0.25 -3.71
CA GLU A 110 23.07 0.57 -3.22
C GLU A 110 23.18 2.01 -2.73
N LYS A 111 22.57 2.96 -3.45
CA LYS A 111 22.65 4.39 -3.15
C LYS A 111 21.78 4.82 -1.96
N ASN A 112 20.57 4.26 -1.86
CA ASN A 112 19.52 4.82 -0.99
C ASN A 112 19.20 3.98 0.25
N PHE A 113 19.56 2.69 0.27
CA PHE A 113 19.25 1.82 1.39
C PHE A 113 20.16 2.10 2.58
N THR A 114 19.54 2.25 3.74
CA THR A 114 20.26 2.34 5.00
C THR A 114 20.64 0.95 5.51
N LYS A 115 21.49 0.89 6.55
CA LYS A 115 21.75 -0.35 7.30
C LYS A 115 20.45 -0.99 7.82
N PHE A 116 19.47 -0.16 8.19
CA PHE A 116 18.18 -0.64 8.66
C PHE A 116 17.38 -1.35 7.56
N ASP A 117 17.35 -0.76 6.36
CA ASP A 117 16.64 -1.33 5.20
C ASP A 117 17.24 -2.67 4.79
N ASN A 118 18.57 -2.75 4.75
CA ASN A 118 19.30 -3.98 4.46
C ASN A 118 19.08 -5.06 5.52
N ASN A 119 19.07 -4.70 6.80
CA ASN A 119 18.74 -5.63 7.88
C ASN A 119 17.29 -6.13 7.76
N ALA A 120 16.33 -5.24 7.47
CA ALA A 120 14.94 -5.64 7.30
C ALA A 120 14.75 -6.63 6.12
N LEU A 121 15.47 -6.43 5.01
CA LEU A 121 15.53 -7.40 3.92
C LEU A 121 16.09 -8.75 4.39
N GLN A 122 17.26 -8.76 5.03
CA GLN A 122 17.89 -9.99 5.52
C GLN A 122 16.99 -10.74 6.51
N VAL A 123 16.34 -10.03 7.44
CA VAL A 123 15.39 -10.62 8.39
C VAL A 123 14.21 -11.24 7.66
N TYR A 124 13.69 -10.58 6.61
CA TYR A 124 12.61 -11.15 5.80
C TYR A 124 13.08 -12.39 5.05
N ASP A 125 14.21 -12.33 4.35
CA ASP A 125 14.75 -13.42 3.54
C ASP A 125 15.05 -14.67 4.38
N ASN A 126 15.54 -14.47 5.61
CA ASN A 126 15.79 -15.55 6.56
C ASN A 126 14.53 -16.04 7.29
N SER A 127 13.41 -15.32 7.16
CA SER A 127 12.15 -15.70 7.80
C SER A 127 11.52 -16.91 7.11
N PRO A 128 10.84 -17.80 7.84
CA PRO A 128 9.96 -18.81 7.25
C PRO A 128 8.89 -18.19 6.32
N ARG A 129 8.55 -16.91 6.51
CA ARG A 129 7.59 -16.17 5.66
C ARG A 129 8.13 -15.83 4.28
N ALA A 130 9.44 -15.77 4.06
CA ALA A 130 9.99 -15.61 2.70
C ALA A 130 9.71 -16.82 1.81
N LYS A 131 9.47 -18.00 2.42
CA LYS A 131 9.11 -19.23 1.69
C LYS A 131 7.68 -19.21 1.15
N TYR A 132 6.84 -18.27 1.58
CA TYR A 132 5.47 -18.17 1.09
C TYR A 132 5.46 -17.58 -0.34
N PRO A 133 4.94 -18.31 -1.33
CA PRO A 133 4.90 -17.81 -2.70
C PRO A 133 4.02 -16.57 -2.79
N TRP A 134 4.38 -15.69 -3.71
CA TRP A 134 3.58 -14.53 -4.05
C TRP A 134 3.62 -14.31 -5.56
N LYS A 135 2.66 -13.55 -6.07
CA LYS A 135 2.59 -13.17 -7.48
C LYS A 135 2.12 -11.74 -7.63
N ALA A 136 2.64 -11.07 -8.65
CA ALA A 136 2.14 -9.76 -9.06
C ALA A 136 0.69 -9.87 -9.55
N LEU A 137 -0.04 -8.74 -9.48
CA LEU A 137 -1.31 -8.63 -10.17
C LEU A 137 -1.10 -8.80 -11.69
N LYS A 138 -2.03 -9.46 -12.38
CA LYS A 138 -1.94 -9.63 -13.84
C LYS A 138 -1.94 -8.25 -14.52
N ASN A 139 -1.07 -8.07 -15.53
CA ASN A 139 -0.89 -6.82 -16.27
C ASN A 139 -0.40 -5.64 -15.42
N LEU A 140 0.26 -5.91 -14.29
CA LEU A 140 0.90 -4.87 -13.49
C LEU A 140 2.11 -4.32 -14.27
N GLN A 141 1.99 -3.08 -14.76
CA GLN A 141 3.06 -2.39 -15.50
C GLN A 141 3.93 -1.58 -14.53
N GLN A 142 5.23 -1.51 -14.81
CA GLN A 142 6.15 -0.66 -14.06
C GLN A 142 5.77 0.81 -14.27
N PRO A 143 5.52 1.58 -13.19
CA PRO A 143 5.24 2.99 -13.30
C PRO A 143 6.44 3.73 -13.91
N SER A 144 6.18 4.63 -14.86
CA SER A 144 7.22 5.57 -15.31
C SER A 144 7.64 6.46 -14.13
N PRO A 145 8.87 6.97 -14.09
CA PRO A 145 9.28 8.00 -13.14
C PRO A 145 8.32 9.20 -13.01
N LEU A 146 7.69 9.66 -14.10
CA LEU A 146 6.62 10.67 -14.01
C LEU A 146 5.40 10.15 -13.26
N ASP A 147 4.97 8.91 -13.53
CA ASP A 147 3.91 8.27 -12.76
C ASP A 147 4.29 8.09 -11.30
N ARG A 148 5.56 7.75 -10.99
CA ARG A 148 6.05 7.68 -9.61
C ARG A 148 5.92 9.02 -8.92
N ARG A 149 6.41 10.10 -9.56
CA ARG A 149 6.30 11.47 -9.05
C ARG A 149 4.85 11.89 -8.81
N ASP A 150 3.97 11.62 -9.77
CA ASP A 150 2.57 12.00 -9.68
C ASP A 150 1.81 11.17 -8.62
N ASN A 151 2.04 9.86 -8.56
CA ASN A 151 1.47 8.98 -7.54
C ASN A 151 1.92 9.38 -6.14
N TRP A 152 3.19 9.78 -6.00
CA TRP A 152 3.72 10.30 -4.75
C TRP A 152 3.08 11.64 -4.37
N THR A 153 3.13 12.65 -5.24
CA THR A 153 2.59 14.00 -4.95
C THR A 153 1.10 13.99 -4.69
N ALA A 154 0.34 13.13 -5.36
CA ALA A 154 -1.10 12.95 -5.11
C ALA A 154 -1.41 12.44 -3.68
N ARG A 155 -0.48 11.71 -3.06
CA ARG A 155 -0.67 11.10 -1.73
C ARG A 155 0.04 11.89 -0.61
N PHE A 156 1.18 12.46 -0.94
CA PHE A 156 2.07 13.13 -0.01
C PHE A 156 2.38 14.51 -0.57
N PRO A 157 1.73 15.56 -0.03
CA PRO A 157 2.02 16.92 -0.45
C PRO A 157 3.52 17.22 -0.30
N PRO A 158 4.17 17.78 -1.33
CA PRO A 158 5.58 18.10 -1.29
C PRO A 158 5.86 19.15 -0.22
N THR A 159 6.94 18.96 0.55
CA THR A 159 7.41 19.94 1.53
C THR A 159 8.76 20.52 1.12
N PRO A 160 9.10 21.75 1.55
CA PRO A 160 10.40 22.36 1.23
C PRO A 160 11.61 21.57 1.73
N GLN A 161 11.43 20.69 2.73
CA GLN A 161 12.46 19.84 3.32
C GLN A 161 12.60 18.48 2.62
N ASP A 162 11.78 18.21 1.59
CA ASP A 162 11.88 16.99 0.82
C ASP A 162 13.17 16.96 0.00
N THR A 163 13.80 15.78 -0.02
CA THR A 163 15.01 15.56 -0.81
C THR A 163 14.67 15.66 -2.31
N LEU A 164 15.47 16.41 -3.05
CA LEU A 164 15.29 16.60 -4.50
C LEU A 164 15.33 15.27 -5.25
N GLU A 165 14.50 15.15 -6.28
CA GLU A 165 14.35 13.94 -7.07
C GLU A 165 15.66 13.50 -7.73
N SER A 166 16.42 14.47 -8.26
CA SER A 166 17.74 14.27 -8.87
C SER A 166 18.80 13.73 -7.90
N SER A 167 18.61 13.93 -6.59
CA SER A 167 19.49 13.36 -5.56
C SER A 167 19.14 11.90 -5.28
N ILE A 168 17.87 11.51 -5.45
CA ILE A 168 17.36 10.19 -5.12
C ILE A 168 17.60 9.21 -6.26
N PHE A 169 17.14 9.56 -7.46
CA PHE A 169 17.20 8.69 -8.63
C PHE A 169 18.44 9.04 -9.45
N SER A 170 19.21 8.03 -9.87
CA SER A 170 20.21 8.23 -10.92
C SER A 170 19.46 8.75 -12.14
N SER A 171 19.92 9.86 -12.70
CA SER A 171 19.25 10.57 -13.78
C SER A 171 19.18 9.66 -15.01
N VAL A 172 18.11 8.87 -15.11
CA VAL A 172 17.52 8.59 -16.41
C VAL A 172 17.20 9.98 -16.94
N THR A 173 18.00 10.45 -17.90
CA THR A 173 17.76 11.70 -18.59
C THR A 173 16.45 11.54 -19.32
N TYR A 174 15.37 11.97 -18.68
CA TYR A 174 14.10 12.17 -19.39
C TYR A 174 14.37 13.19 -20.46
N THR A 175 14.17 12.77 -21.70
CA THR A 175 14.04 13.76 -22.77
C THR A 175 12.70 14.47 -22.57
N GLU A 176 12.62 15.74 -22.97
CA GLU A 176 11.32 16.44 -22.98
C GLU A 176 10.29 15.70 -23.85
N GLU A 177 10.76 14.89 -24.80
CA GLU A 177 9.92 14.02 -25.64
C GLU A 177 9.22 12.94 -24.82
N ASP A 178 9.92 12.27 -23.89
CA ASP A 178 9.34 11.27 -23.00
C ASP A 178 8.24 11.87 -22.11
N GLU A 179 8.48 13.09 -21.59
CA GLU A 179 7.46 13.79 -20.81
C GLU A 179 6.23 14.15 -21.65
N ASN A 180 6.46 14.66 -22.86
CA ASN A 180 5.38 15.06 -23.76
C ASN A 180 4.57 13.85 -24.23
N GLU A 181 5.21 12.73 -24.53
CA GLU A 181 4.52 11.49 -24.89
C GLU A 181 3.66 10.97 -23.73
N HIS A 182 4.18 11.02 -22.50
CA HIS A 182 3.44 10.62 -21.31
C HIS A 182 2.19 11.48 -21.09
N ARG A 183 2.33 12.81 -21.20
CA ARG A 183 1.20 13.75 -21.12
C ARG A 183 0.16 13.48 -22.21
N ARG A 184 0.59 13.21 -23.45
CA ARG A 184 -0.30 12.84 -24.57
C ARG A 184 -1.06 11.54 -24.28
N LYS A 185 -0.39 10.52 -23.75
CA LYS A 185 -1.01 9.23 -23.37
C LYS A 185 -2.07 9.42 -22.28
N ARG A 186 -1.77 10.19 -21.24
CA ARG A 186 -2.74 10.50 -20.17
C ARG A 186 -3.94 11.29 -20.67
N ALA A 187 -3.72 12.36 -21.44
CA ALA A 187 -4.81 13.15 -22.01
C ALA A 187 -5.75 12.28 -22.86
N LYS A 188 -5.19 11.37 -23.67
CA LYS A 188 -5.96 10.43 -24.48
C LYS A 188 -6.73 9.41 -23.62
N GLN A 189 -6.13 8.94 -22.52
CA GLN A 189 -6.79 8.01 -21.60
C GLN A 189 -7.93 8.68 -20.81
N GLU A 190 -7.74 9.94 -20.39
CA GLU A 190 -8.78 10.73 -19.74
C GLU A 190 -9.93 11.05 -20.69
N GLU A 191 -9.63 11.42 -21.94
CA GLU A 191 -10.64 11.63 -22.98
C GLU A 191 -11.46 10.35 -23.23
N ALA A 192 -10.81 9.19 -23.31
CA ALA A 192 -11.47 7.90 -23.47
C ALA A 192 -12.38 7.58 -22.27
N ARG A 193 -11.92 7.83 -21.04
CA ARG A 193 -12.70 7.62 -19.82
C ARG A 193 -13.93 8.54 -19.76
N LEU A 194 -13.77 9.81 -20.13
CA LEU A 194 -14.88 10.76 -20.20
C LEU A 194 -15.90 10.35 -21.28
N ALA A 195 -15.43 9.84 -22.43
CA ALA A 195 -16.29 9.34 -23.48
C ALA A 195 -17.12 8.12 -23.01
N GLU A 196 -16.51 7.18 -22.29
CA GLU A 196 -17.20 6.02 -21.73
C GLU A 196 -18.29 6.43 -20.73
N MET A 197 -17.99 7.36 -19.81
CA MET A 197 -18.98 7.90 -18.87
C MET A 197 -20.18 8.56 -19.54
N VAL A 198 -20.01 9.13 -20.74
CA VAL A 198 -21.09 9.78 -21.50
C VAL A 198 -22.00 8.74 -22.17
N VAL A 199 -21.47 7.59 -22.57
CA VAL A 199 -22.25 6.50 -23.16
C VAL A 199 -23.19 5.89 -22.10
N ASP A 200 -22.69 5.70 -20.88
CA ASP A 200 -23.45 5.06 -19.79
C ASP A 200 -24.48 5.98 -19.11
N SER A 201 -24.47 7.29 -19.42
CA SER A 201 -25.42 8.27 -18.87
C SER A 201 -26.22 8.99 -19.97
N PRO A 202 -27.32 8.41 -20.45
CA PRO A 202 -28.15 8.99 -21.53
C PRO A 202 -28.72 10.38 -21.18
N LYS A 203 -28.79 10.74 -19.88
CA LYS A 203 -29.22 12.07 -19.41
C LYS A 203 -28.20 13.19 -19.68
N LEU A 204 -26.91 12.87 -19.95
CA LEU A 204 -25.85 13.87 -20.21
C LEU A 204 -25.64 14.19 -21.70
N GLN A 205 -26.21 13.39 -22.60
CA GLN A 205 -26.07 13.59 -24.06
C GLN A 205 -26.57 14.96 -24.57
N PRO A 206 -27.67 15.55 -24.06
CA PRO A 206 -28.12 16.87 -24.50
C PRO A 206 -27.16 18.00 -24.09
N LEU A 207 -26.58 17.91 -22.89
CA LEU A 207 -25.70 18.93 -22.32
C LEU A 207 -24.37 19.04 -23.11
N MET A 208 -23.79 17.88 -23.47
CA MET A 208 -22.58 17.79 -24.28
C MET A 208 -22.77 18.31 -25.72
N LYS A 209 -23.94 18.06 -26.33
CA LYS A 209 -24.29 18.61 -27.66
C LYS A 209 -24.39 20.13 -27.64
N HIS A 210 -24.85 20.70 -26.52
CA HIS A 210 -24.92 22.14 -26.35
C HIS A 210 -23.52 22.77 -26.15
N ALA A 211 -22.66 22.15 -25.33
CA ALA A 211 -21.28 22.60 -25.11
C ALA A 211 -20.41 22.56 -26.38
N ARG A 212 -20.57 21.54 -27.23
CA ARG A 212 -19.90 21.47 -28.55
C ARG A 212 -20.38 22.55 -29.51
N ARG A 213 -21.69 22.85 -29.54
CA ARG A 213 -22.25 23.93 -30.38
C ARG A 213 -21.80 25.32 -29.96
N GLN A 214 -21.58 25.54 -28.66
CA GLN A 214 -21.13 26.82 -28.11
C GLN A 214 -19.61 27.05 -28.28
N GLY A 215 -18.86 26.11 -28.88
CA GLY A 215 -17.42 26.26 -29.08
C GLY A 215 -16.57 26.21 -27.79
N LEU A 216 -17.19 25.91 -26.64
CA LEU A 216 -16.50 25.76 -25.35
C LEU A 216 -15.60 24.51 -25.30
N MET A 217 -15.85 23.53 -26.17
CA MET A 217 -15.01 22.34 -26.35
C MET A 217 -14.26 22.42 -27.69
N ARG A 218 -13.52 23.51 -27.94
CA ARG A 218 -12.47 23.47 -28.96
C ARG A 218 -11.31 22.68 -28.37
N THR A 219 -11.31 21.36 -28.59
CA THR A 219 -10.09 20.55 -28.58
C THR A 219 -9.20 21.07 -29.71
N LYS A 220 -8.53 22.19 -29.50
CA LYS A 220 -7.39 22.58 -30.31
C LYS A 220 -6.32 21.54 -30.03
N THR A 221 -6.24 20.56 -30.92
CA THR A 221 -5.05 19.76 -31.15
C THR A 221 -3.91 20.75 -31.48
N MET A 222 -3.19 21.20 -30.45
CA MET A 222 -1.90 21.89 -30.57
C MET A 222 -0.86 20.84 -30.99
N ALA A 223 -0.92 20.40 -32.24
CA ALA A 223 0.02 19.42 -32.81
C ALA A 223 0.68 19.92 -34.11
N SER A 224 0.60 21.22 -34.42
CA SER A 224 1.38 21.80 -35.51
C SER A 224 1.83 23.21 -35.14
N LEU A 225 2.98 23.27 -34.47
CA LEU A 225 3.95 24.37 -34.45
C LEU A 225 5.05 23.89 -33.49
N PHE A 226 6.27 23.84 -34.02
CA PHE A 226 7.48 23.15 -33.52
C PHE A 226 7.58 21.69 -33.94
#